data_AF-A0A7Y8JF96-F1
#
_entry.id   AF-A0A7Y8JF96-F1
#
_cell.length_a   1.000
_cell.length_b   1.000
_cell.length_c   1.000
_cell.angle_alpha   90.00
_cell.angle_beta   90.00
_cell.angle_gamma   90.00
#
_symmetry.space_group_name_H-M   'P 1'
#
loop_
_entity.id
_entity.type
_entity.pdbx_description
1 polymer ?
#
loop_
_entity_poly.entity_id
_entity_poly.type
_entity_poly.pdbx_seq_one_letter_code
_entity_poly.pdbx_strand_id
1 'polypeptide(L)'
;MPHNLKLALYGILGLLVLGTVIIGLKKWLKPGPGDRELWLRMRSWWIMAGLFVTAIAVDRALSIVFFALVSFLALKEYFSIIPTRRADRRVLFWAYAAIPVQYFWVYDAWFGMFIIFIPVYLFLFIPL
;
A
#
# COMPACT_ATOMS: atom_id res chain seq x y z
N MET A 1 16.33 3.20 12.30
CA MET A 1 16.06 3.04 10.85
C MET A 1 17.35 2.74 10.09
N PRO A 2 17.36 1.72 9.22
CA PRO A 2 18.52 1.40 8.37
C PRO A 2 18.82 2.52 7.38
N HIS A 3 20.09 2.67 7.00
CA HIS A 3 20.56 3.75 6.11
C HIS A 3 19.84 3.73 4.75
N ASN A 4 19.66 2.54 4.18
CA ASN A 4 18.99 2.34 2.89
C ASN A 4 17.55 2.85 2.89
N LEU A 5 16.82 2.69 4.00
CA LEU A 5 15.46 3.19 4.14
C LEU A 5 15.42 4.72 4.16
N LYS A 6 16.36 5.36 4.86
CA LYS A 6 16.44 6.83 4.90
C LYS A 6 16.71 7.40 3.50
N LEU A 7 17.64 6.80 2.75
CA LEU A 7 17.91 7.20 1.37
C LEU A 7 16.69 7.06 0.47
N ALA A 8 15.95 5.95 0.59
CA ALA A 8 14.71 5.75 -0.17
C ALA A 8 13.66 6.83 0.16
N LEU A 9 13.45 7.13 1.45
CA LEU A 9 12.51 8.17 1.88
C LEU A 9 12.92 9.56 1.37
N TYR A 10 14.20 9.93 1.47
CA TYR A 10 14.69 11.20 0.92
C TYR A 10 14.57 11.27 -0.60
N GLY A 11 14.81 10.16 -1.30
CA GLY A 11 14.60 10.07 -2.75
C GLY A 11 13.14 10.31 -3.15
N ILE A 12 12.19 9.70 -2.44
CA ILE A 12 10.75 9.90 -2.66
C ILE A 12 10.35 11.36 -2.39
N LEU A 13 10.79 11.92 -1.27
CA LEU A 13 10.50 13.32 -0.92
C LEU A 13 11.12 14.29 -1.94
N GLY A 14 12.36 14.04 -2.37
CA GLY A 14 13.02 14.82 -3.41
C GLY A 14 12.25 14.79 -4.73
N LEU A 15 11.80 13.60 -5.16
CA LEU A 15 11.00 13.46 -6.37
C LEU A 15 9.66 14.21 -6.27
N LEU A 16 9.01 14.16 -5.11
CA LEU A 16 7.77 14.91 -4.87
C LEU A 16 8.01 16.41 -4.89
N VAL A 17 9.05 16.92 -4.22
CA VAL A 17 9.40 18.33 -4.27
C VAL A 17 9.69 18.77 -5.71
N LEU A 18 10.47 18.00 -6.46
CA LEU A 18 10.74 18.28 -7.88
C LEU A 18 9.46 18.33 -8.71
N GLY A 19 8.56 17.35 -8.56
CA GLY A 19 7.27 17.36 -9.24
C GLY A 19 6.42 18.58 -8.87
N THR A 20 6.43 18.99 -7.61
CA THR A 20 5.69 20.16 -7.11
C THR A 20 6.25 21.44 -7.72
N VAL A 21 7.58 21.57 -7.81
CA VAL A 21 8.26 22.70 -8.45
C VAL A 21 7.94 22.75 -9.94
N ILE A 22 8.02 21.63 -10.65
CA ILE A 22 7.73 21.56 -12.09
C ILE A 22 6.28 21.97 -12.39
N ILE A 23 5.31 21.43 -11.63
CA ILE A 23 3.89 21.79 -11.80
C ILE A 23 3.66 23.27 -11.46
N GLY A 24 4.32 23.76 -10.40
CA GLY A 24 4.33 25.18 -10.04
C GLY A 24 4.85 26.06 -11.17
N LEU A 25 6.07 25.80 -11.66
CA LEU A 25 6.68 26.56 -12.76
C LEU A 25 5.83 26.51 -14.03
N LYS A 26 5.26 25.36 -14.39
CA LYS A 26 4.35 25.24 -15.53
C LYS A 26 3.15 26.18 -15.40
N LYS A 27 2.52 26.22 -14.21
CA LYS A 27 1.38 27.10 -13.94
C LYS A 27 1.72 28.59 -14.13
N TRP A 28 2.95 28.99 -13.81
CA TRP A 28 3.42 30.37 -13.98
C TRP A 28 3.84 30.71 -15.41
N LEU A 29 4.46 29.76 -16.13
CA LEU A 29 5.01 30.01 -17.47
C LEU A 29 3.98 29.83 -18.59
N LYS A 30 3.15 28.78 -18.52
CA LYS A 30 2.17 28.42 -19.55
C LYS A 30 0.95 27.76 -18.91
N PRO A 31 0.01 28.55 -18.35
CA PRO A 31 -1.22 28.01 -17.81
C PRO A 31 -2.02 27.32 -18.92
N GLY A 32 -2.50 26.12 -18.63
CA GLY A 32 -3.22 25.31 -19.61
C GLY A 32 -4.41 24.56 -19.01
N PRO A 33 -5.35 24.09 -19.84
CA PRO A 33 -6.40 23.19 -19.37
C PRO A 33 -5.76 21.93 -18.76
N GLY A 34 -6.22 21.54 -17.57
CA GLY A 34 -5.72 20.38 -16.81
C GLY A 34 -4.78 20.69 -15.63
N ASP A 35 -4.36 21.94 -15.42
CA ASP A 35 -3.46 22.30 -14.31
C ASP A 35 -4.07 22.01 -12.93
N ARG A 36 -5.39 22.19 -12.78
CA ARG A 36 -6.11 21.84 -11.54
C ARG A 36 -6.04 20.35 -11.25
N GLU A 37 -6.14 19.51 -12.27
CA GLU A 37 -6.08 18.06 -12.10
C GLU A 37 -4.67 17.62 -11.69
N LEU A 38 -3.64 18.16 -12.35
CA LEU A 38 -2.24 17.92 -11.96
C LEU A 38 -1.99 18.32 -10.50
N TRP A 39 -2.58 19.43 -10.07
CA TRP A 39 -2.45 19.87 -8.68
C TRP A 39 -3.15 18.99 -7.68
N LEU A 40 -4.35 18.52 -8.01
CA LEU A 40 -5.08 17.54 -7.19
C LEU A 40 -4.32 16.22 -7.10
N ARG A 41 -3.79 15.70 -8.22
CA ARG A 41 -2.95 14.50 -8.25
C ARG A 41 -1.74 14.67 -7.34
N MET A 42 -1.05 15.80 -7.43
CA MET A 42 0.12 16.06 -6.61
C MET A 42 -0.21 16.13 -5.11
N ARG A 43 -1.32 16.76 -4.76
CA ARG A 43 -1.80 16.80 -3.37
C ARG A 43 -2.11 15.39 -2.86
N SER A 44 -2.74 14.53 -3.65
CA SER A 44 -2.99 13.14 -3.28
C SER A 44 -1.68 12.37 -3.06
N TRP A 45 -0.67 12.57 -3.91
CA TRP A 45 0.66 11.97 -3.74
C TRP A 45 1.33 12.41 -2.43
N TRP A 46 1.25 13.69 -2.08
CA TRP A 46 1.77 14.20 -0.81
C TRP A 46 1.07 13.59 0.40
N ILE A 47 -0.26 13.44 0.34
CA ILE A 47 -1.05 12.81 1.41
C ILE A 47 -0.65 11.34 1.55
N MET A 48 -0.59 10.59 0.45
CA MET A 48 -0.20 9.18 0.47
C MET A 48 1.22 9.02 1.01
N ALA A 49 2.19 9.78 0.48
CA ALA A 49 3.57 9.70 0.94
C ALA A 49 3.69 10.06 2.42
N GLY A 50 3.06 11.13 2.88
CA GLY A 50 3.05 11.52 4.29
C GLY A 50 2.48 10.41 5.19
N LEU A 51 1.38 9.78 4.78
CA LEU A 51 0.78 8.67 5.51
C LEU A 51 1.72 7.45 5.60
N PHE A 52 2.37 7.07 4.51
CA PHE A 52 3.33 5.95 4.51
C PHE A 52 4.60 6.27 5.32
N VAL A 53 5.16 7.46 5.17
CA VAL A 53 6.36 7.89 5.92
C VAL A 53 6.07 7.89 7.42
N THR A 54 4.93 8.46 7.83
CA THR A 54 4.54 8.48 9.24
C THR A 54 4.31 7.08 9.79
N ALA A 55 3.59 6.21 9.06
CA ALA A 55 3.38 4.83 9.48
C ALA A 55 4.68 4.06 9.70
N ILE A 56 5.69 4.26 8.85
CA ILE A 56 7.02 3.63 8.96
C ILE A 56 7.88 4.27 10.06
N ALA A 57 7.66 5.55 10.36
CA ALA A 57 8.50 6.30 11.28
C ALA A 57 8.18 6.12 12.76
N VAL A 58 6.94 5.80 13.10
CA VAL A 58 6.50 5.76 14.51
C VAL A 58 6.95 4.49 15.21
N ASP A 59 6.44 3.33 14.81
CA ASP A 59 6.72 2.07 15.47
C ASP A 59 6.48 0.87 14.53
N ARG A 60 7.24 -0.22 14.74
CA ARG A 60 7.14 -1.42 13.91
C ARG A 60 5.73 -2.04 13.97
N ALA A 61 5.12 -2.13 15.15
CA ALA A 61 3.79 -2.72 15.29
C ALA A 61 2.73 -1.86 14.59
N LEU A 62 2.82 -0.53 14.74
CA LEU A 62 1.94 0.40 14.03
C LEU A 62 2.11 0.31 12.51
N SER A 63 3.34 0.18 12.00
CA SER A 63 3.56 -0.07 10.57
C SER A 63 2.86 -1.35 10.12
N ILE A 64 3.01 -2.44 10.87
CA ILE A 64 2.41 -3.75 10.54
C ILE A 64 0.88 -3.63 10.49
N VAL A 65 0.26 -3.01 11.50
CA VAL A 65 -1.20 -2.80 11.52
C VAL A 65 -1.64 -1.91 10.36
N PHE A 66 -0.91 -0.83 10.08
CA PHE A 66 -1.20 0.05 8.96
C PHE A 66 -1.18 -0.69 7.62
N PHE A 67 -0.12 -1.46 7.35
CA PHE A 67 -0.02 -2.25 6.12
C PHE A 67 -1.10 -3.34 6.05
N ALA A 68 -1.45 -3.99 7.17
CA ALA A 68 -2.56 -4.94 7.22
C ALA A 68 -3.91 -4.30 6.83
N LEU A 69 -4.19 -3.09 7.34
CA LEU A 69 -5.39 -2.33 6.97
C LEU A 69 -5.37 -1.93 5.49
N VAL A 70 -4.23 -1.45 4.98
CA VAL A 70 -4.08 -1.10 3.55
C VAL A 70 -4.32 -2.34 2.67
N SER A 71 -3.73 -3.50 3.01
CA SER A 71 -3.96 -4.75 2.28
C SER A 71 -5.42 -5.18 2.32
N PHE A 72 -6.09 -5.04 3.46
CA PHE A 72 -7.51 -5.37 3.59
C PHE A 72 -8.40 -4.46 2.74
N LEU A 73 -8.14 -3.15 2.76
CA LEU A 73 -8.86 -2.18 1.93
C LEU A 73 -8.63 -2.43 0.44
N ALA A 74 -7.38 -2.70 0.04
CA ALA A 74 -7.04 -3.02 -1.34
C ALA A 74 -7.77 -4.28 -1.82
N LEU A 75 -7.82 -5.33 -0.99
CA LEU A 75 -8.53 -6.57 -1.31
C LEU A 75 -10.04 -6.35 -1.43
N LYS A 76 -10.61 -5.52 -0.54
CA LYS A 76 -12.02 -5.14 -0.60
C LYS A 76 -12.36 -4.38 -1.87
N GLU A 77 -11.54 -3.41 -2.26
CA GLU A 77 -11.75 -2.65 -3.49
C GLU A 77 -11.66 -3.57 -4.72
N TYR A 78 -10.66 -4.47 -4.74
CA TYR A 78 -10.48 -5.45 -5.81
C TYR A 78 -11.71 -6.36 -5.97
N PHE A 79 -12.24 -6.91 -4.88
CA PHE A 79 -13.45 -7.73 -4.95
C PHE A 79 -14.71 -6.96 -5.27
N SER A 80 -14.75 -5.64 -5.03
CA SER A 80 -15.88 -4.80 -5.45
C SER A 80 -15.92 -4.62 -6.97
N ILE A 81 -14.78 -4.70 -7.66
CA ILE A 81 -14.69 -4.50 -9.11
C ILE A 81 -15.03 -5.78 -9.87
N ILE A 82 -14.69 -6.94 -9.33
CA ILE A 82 -14.86 -8.23 -10.01
C ILE A 82 -16.28 -8.76 -9.80
N PRO A 83 -16.96 -9.27 -10.86
CA PRO A 83 -18.24 -9.93 -10.70
C PRO A 83 -18.07 -11.22 -9.87
N THR A 84 -18.37 -11.16 -8.58
CA THR A 84 -18.23 -12.29 -7.66
C THR A 84 -19.33 -13.34 -7.88
N ARG A 85 -18.97 -14.58 -8.19
CA ARG A 85 -19.92 -15.70 -8.29
C ARG A 85 -20.16 -16.29 -6.90
N ARG A 86 -21.36 -16.82 -6.62
CA ARG A 86 -21.70 -17.40 -5.29
C ARG A 86 -20.80 -18.57 -4.87
N ALA A 87 -20.20 -19.28 -5.84
CA ALA A 87 -19.26 -20.36 -5.60
C ALA A 87 -17.94 -19.90 -4.94
N ASP A 88 -17.59 -18.61 -5.03
CA ASP A 88 -16.28 -18.09 -4.60
C ASP A 88 -16.28 -17.59 -3.14
N ARG A 89 -17.41 -17.69 -2.42
CA ARG A 89 -17.55 -17.16 -1.05
C ARG A 89 -16.55 -17.75 -0.05
N ARG A 90 -16.21 -19.03 -0.18
CA ARG A 90 -15.19 -19.67 0.67
C ARG A 90 -13.80 -19.11 0.40
N VAL A 91 -13.46 -18.91 -0.87
CA VAL A 91 -12.18 -18.33 -1.29
C VAL A 91 -12.05 -16.89 -0.79
N LEU A 92 -13.12 -16.10 -0.92
CA LEU A 92 -13.20 -14.73 -0.40
C LEU A 92 -12.95 -14.69 1.12
N PHE A 93 -13.59 -15.58 1.88
CA PHE A 93 -13.39 -15.68 3.33
C PHE A 93 -11.93 -16.00 3.69
N TRP A 94 -11.34 -17.01 3.04
CA TRP A 94 -9.95 -17.39 3.26
C TRP A 94 -8.97 -16.28 2.88
N ALA A 95 -9.22 -15.55 1.79
CA ALA A 95 -8.39 -14.42 1.38
C ALA A 95 -8.40 -13.29 2.44
N TYR A 96 -9.56 -12.97 3.01
CA TYR A 96 -9.63 -11.99 4.11
C TYR A 96 -8.98 -12.47 5.40
N ALA A 97 -9.16 -13.75 5.75
CA ALA A 97 -8.53 -14.36 6.93
C ALA A 97 -7.00 -14.49 6.78
N ALA A 98 -6.49 -14.61 5.55
CA ALA A 98 -5.06 -14.71 5.28
C ALA A 98 -4.31 -13.43 5.67
N ILE A 99 -4.91 -12.25 5.53
CA ILE A 99 -4.26 -10.97 5.86
C ILE A 99 -3.82 -10.92 7.33
N PRO A 100 -4.71 -11.02 8.35
CA PRO A 100 -4.27 -10.93 9.74
C PRO A 100 -3.28 -12.04 10.12
N VAL A 101 -3.46 -13.25 9.61
CA VAL A 101 -2.53 -14.37 9.87
C VAL A 101 -1.14 -14.11 9.27
N GLN A 102 -1.09 -13.60 8.05
CA GLN A 102 0.17 -13.29 7.39
C GLN A 102 0.92 -12.16 8.10
N TYR A 103 0.23 -11.10 8.50
CA TYR A 103 0.83 -9.98 9.23
C TYR A 103 1.22 -10.34 10.68
N PHE A 104 0.58 -11.34 11.29
CA PHE A 104 1.02 -11.91 12.56
C PHE A 104 2.45 -12.49 12.46
N TRP A 105 2.80 -13.20 11.39
CA TRP A 105 4.18 -13.68 11.25
C TRP A 105 5.19 -12.59 10.91
N VAL A 106 4.74 -11.50 10.29
CA VAL A 106 5.60 -10.31 10.11
C VAL A 106 5.96 -9.69 11.47
N TYR A 107 5.01 -9.72 12.42
CA TYR A 107 5.25 -9.28 13.79
C TYR A 107 6.29 -10.17 14.49
N ASP A 108 6.12 -11.49 14.44
CA ASP A 108 7.06 -12.47 15.01
C ASP A 108 8.39 -12.59 14.23
N ALA A 109 8.56 -11.82 13.15
CA ALA A 109 9.73 -11.86 12.26
C ALA A 109 9.98 -13.22 11.59
N TRP A 110 8.96 -14.06 11.45
CA TRP A 110 9.11 -15.40 10.89
C TRP A 110 9.01 -15.40 9.37
N PHE A 111 10.09 -14.96 8.72
CA PHE A 111 10.15 -14.78 7.27
C PHE A 111 9.82 -16.04 6.47
N GLY A 112 10.26 -17.21 6.96
CA GLY A 112 9.99 -18.50 6.31
C GLY A 112 8.49 -18.80 6.20
N MET A 113 7.72 -18.59 7.27
CA MET A 113 6.26 -18.79 7.24
C MET A 113 5.56 -17.74 6.37
N PHE A 114 6.00 -16.48 6.47
CA PHE A 114 5.44 -15.38 5.68
C PHE A 114 5.47 -15.65 4.17
N ILE A 115 6.59 -16.17 3.64
CA ILE A 115 6.74 -16.38 2.18
C ILE A 115 6.01 -17.63 1.68
N ILE A 116 5.91 -18.69 2.49
CA ILE A 116 5.29 -19.97 2.06
C ILE A 116 3.77 -20.02 2.30
N PHE A 117 3.21 -19.16 3.15
CA PHE A 117 1.81 -19.26 3.54
C PHE A 117 0.81 -19.18 2.41
N ILE A 118 0.85 -18.10 1.65
CA ILE A 118 -0.08 -17.93 0.54
C ILE A 118 0.15 -19.03 -0.51
N PRO A 119 1.37 -19.22 -1.05
CA PRO A 119 1.57 -20.15 -2.16
C PRO A 119 1.38 -21.63 -1.79
N VAL A 120 1.64 -22.03 -0.55
CA VAL A 120 1.58 -23.44 -0.14
C VAL A 120 0.33 -23.71 0.70
N TYR A 121 0.23 -23.07 1.86
CA TYR A 121 -0.82 -23.42 2.83
C TYR A 121 -2.19 -22.92 2.39
N LEU A 122 -2.34 -21.64 2.01
CA LEU A 122 -3.64 -21.08 1.64
C LEU A 122 -4.22 -21.76 0.41
N PHE A 123 -3.42 -21.99 -0.63
CA PHE A 123 -3.88 -22.74 -1.81
C PHE A 123 -4.19 -24.20 -1.53
N LEU A 124 -3.54 -24.82 -0.54
CA LEU A 124 -3.88 -26.18 -0.13
C LEU A 124 -5.23 -26.23 0.61
N PHE A 125 -5.59 -25.21 1.38
CA PHE A 125 -6.87 -25.14 2.10
C PHE A 125 -8.06 -24.62 1.28
N ILE A 126 -7.84 -23.98 0.13
CA ILE A 126 -8.92 -23.51 -0.76
C ILE A 126 -9.77 -24.65 -1.36
N PRO A 127 -9.20 -25.77 -1.87
CA PRO A 127 -9.97 -26.87 -2.46
C PRO A 127 -10.50 -27.90 -1.45
N LEU A 128 -10.00 -27.89 -0.21
CA LEU A 128 -10.45 -28.75 0.90
C LEU A 128 -11.69 -28.16 1.58
#